data_AF-A0A4U5N1K8-F1
#
_entry.id   AF-A0A4U5N1K8-F1
#
_cell.length_a   1.000
_cell.length_b   1.000
_cell.length_c   1.000
_cell.angle_alpha   90.00
_cell.angle_beta   90.00
_cell.angle_gamma   90.00
#
_symmetry.space_group_name_H-M   'P 1'
#
loop_
_entity.id
_entity.type
_entity.pdbx_description
1 polymer ?
#
loop_
_entity_poly.entity_id
_entity_poly.type
_entity_poly.pdbx_seq_one_letter_code
_entity_poly.pdbx_strand_id
1 'polypeptide(L)'
;MPILVASQLGVFPAELDSQIIHLLADCLIPYLNGTGSDIFIVPVLLMLVLQHNPDPKLHTWLLESLLCRNPDVYKHVITLVAKGSSESRVAAANLLFHYWPIINPQIMHRKPIQYRVHGE
;
A
#
# COMPACT_ATOMS: atom_id res chain seq x y z
N MET A 1 10.45 15.36 3.19
CA MET A 1 9.95 15.34 4.58
C MET A 1 9.17 14.07 4.93
N PRO A 2 8.12 13.63 4.21
CA PRO A 2 7.36 12.43 4.58
C PRO A 2 8.17 11.13 4.55
N ILE A 3 9.06 10.97 3.57
CA ILE A 3 9.95 9.81 3.47
C ILE A 3 10.91 9.73 4.67
N LEU A 4 11.39 10.86 5.19
CA LEU A 4 12.28 10.89 6.36
C LEU A 4 11.55 10.46 7.64
N VAL A 5 10.27 10.78 7.75
CA VAL A 5 9.43 10.33 8.87
C VAL A 5 9.18 8.83 8.75
N ALA A 6 8.82 8.34 7.56
CA ALA A 6 8.64 6.91 7.31
C ALA A 6 9.92 6.09 7.49
N SER A 7 11.10 6.65 7.21
CA SER A 7 12.38 5.95 7.42
C SER A 7 12.76 5.78 8.88
N GLN A 8 12.02 6.37 9.83
CA GLN A 8 12.20 6.12 11.25
C GLN A 8 11.48 4.85 11.72
N LEU A 9 10.59 4.28 10.90
CA LEU A 9 10.00 2.97 11.16
C LEU A 9 11.11 1.91 11.21
N GLY A 10 11.12 1.11 12.27
CA GLY A 10 12.20 0.14 12.54
C GLY A 10 13.47 0.72 13.16
N VAL A 11 13.60 2.04 13.28
CA VAL A 11 14.65 2.71 14.08
C VAL A 11 14.14 3.03 15.48
N PHE A 12 12.91 3.57 15.56
CA PHE A 12 12.24 3.84 16.82
C PHE A 12 11.57 2.57 17.38
N PRO A 13 11.24 2.56 18.69
CA PRO A 13 10.48 1.48 19.30
C PRO A 13 9.13 1.28 18.61
N ALA A 14 8.71 0.02 18.48
CA ALA A 14 7.50 -0.36 17.73
C ALA A 14 6.22 0.28 18.27
N GLU A 15 6.20 0.72 19.53
CA GLU A 15 5.09 1.45 20.14
C GLU A 15 4.81 2.80 19.46
N LEU A 16 5.82 3.39 18.80
CA LEU A 16 5.69 4.65 18.07
C LEU A 16 5.22 4.47 16.63
N ASP A 17 5.27 3.27 16.06
CA ASP A 17 4.94 3.04 14.66
C ASP A 17 3.54 3.53 14.30
N SER A 18 2.57 3.27 15.20
CA SER A 18 1.20 3.76 15.05
C SER A 18 1.18 5.30 14.94
N GLN A 19 1.85 6.00 15.85
CA GLN A 19 1.90 7.47 15.86
C GLN A 19 2.58 8.03 14.62
N ILE A 20 3.65 7.39 14.15
CA ILE A 20 4.34 7.76 12.92
C ILE A 20 3.39 7.61 11.73
N ILE A 21 2.70 6.48 11.61
CA ILE A 21 1.78 6.21 10.49
C ILE A 21 0.57 7.14 10.54
N HIS A 22 0.03 7.45 11.72
CA HIS A 22 -1.01 8.47 11.89
C HIS A 22 -0.53 9.84 11.39
N LEU A 23 0.68 10.26 11.79
CA LEU A 23 1.25 11.53 11.33
C LEU A 23 1.41 11.54 9.79
N LEU A 24 1.86 10.42 9.21
CA LEU A 24 1.97 10.28 7.76
C LEU A 24 0.58 10.39 7.07
N ALA A 25 -0.38 9.59 7.52
CA ALA A 25 -1.70 9.43 6.91
C ALA A 25 -2.60 10.65 7.06
N ASP A 26 -2.63 11.24 8.26
CA ASP A 26 -3.61 12.27 8.62
C ASP A 26 -3.01 13.68 8.47
N CYS A 27 -1.71 13.84 8.70
CA CYS A 27 -1.06 15.14 8.62
C CYS A 27 -0.29 15.34 7.31
N LEU A 28 0.59 14.43 6.90
CA LEU A 28 1.51 14.72 5.78
C LEU A 28 0.93 14.43 4.39
N ILE A 29 0.26 13.29 4.21
CA ILE A 29 -0.39 12.90 2.96
C ILE A 29 -1.36 13.96 2.41
N PRO A 30 -2.19 14.65 3.21
CA PRO A 30 -3.02 15.74 2.71
C PRO A 30 -2.28 16.84 1.93
N TYR A 31 -1.03 17.13 2.30
CA TYR A 31 -0.23 18.18 1.67
C TYR A 31 0.57 17.70 0.46
N LEU A 32 0.60 16.39 0.21
CA LEU A 32 1.24 15.83 -0.99
C LEU A 32 0.41 16.14 -2.23
N ASN A 33 -0.92 15.97 -2.12
CA ASN A 33 -1.85 16.03 -3.24
C ASN A 33 -1.75 17.36 -4.02
N GLY A 34 -1.41 17.27 -5.30
CA GLY A 34 -1.36 18.41 -6.23
C GLY A 34 0.03 19.00 -6.47
N THR A 35 1.07 18.46 -5.83
CA THR A 35 2.46 18.90 -6.05
C THR A 35 3.16 18.18 -7.22
N GLY A 36 2.56 17.11 -7.76
CA GLY A 36 3.16 16.22 -8.76
C GLY A 36 4.26 15.30 -8.20
N SER A 37 4.76 15.58 -7.00
CA SER A 37 5.77 14.78 -6.30
C SER A 37 5.21 13.45 -5.78
N ASP A 38 3.89 13.32 -5.71
CA ASP A 38 3.14 12.14 -5.24
C ASP A 38 3.51 10.88 -5.98
N ILE A 39 3.80 11.01 -7.28
CA ILE A 39 4.19 9.91 -8.18
C ILE A 39 5.43 9.18 -7.65
N PHE A 40 6.34 9.90 -7.00
CA PHE A 40 7.57 9.34 -6.44
C PHE A 40 7.47 9.11 -4.94
N ILE A 41 6.82 10.01 -4.21
CA ILE A 41 6.75 9.95 -2.75
C ILE A 41 5.84 8.82 -2.29
N VAL A 42 4.65 8.64 -2.89
CA VAL A 42 3.65 7.66 -2.43
C VAL A 42 4.16 6.21 -2.54
N PRO A 43 4.76 5.76 -3.66
CA PRO A 43 5.32 4.41 -3.74
C PRO A 43 6.42 4.15 -2.71
N VAL A 44 7.31 5.11 -2.48
CA VAL A 44 8.40 4.99 -1.51
C VAL A 44 7.86 4.97 -0.08
N LEU A 45 6.89 5.82 0.22
CA LEU A 45 6.21 5.86 1.51
C LEU A 45 5.54 4.51 1.81
N LEU A 46 4.72 4.01 0.87
CA LEU A 46 4.10 2.70 0.97
C LEU A 46 5.15 1.60 1.12
N MET A 47 6.24 1.62 0.35
CA MET A 47 7.32 0.63 0.49
C MET A 47 7.88 0.59 1.92
N LEU A 48 8.24 1.75 2.47
CA LEU A 48 8.86 1.85 3.79
C LEU A 48 7.92 1.38 4.89
N VAL A 49 6.65 1.80 4.85
CA VAL A 49 5.66 1.38 5.85
C VAL A 49 5.42 -0.12 5.76
N LEU A 50 5.15 -0.64 4.56
CA LEU A 50 4.86 -2.07 4.35
C LEU A 50 6.05 -2.99 4.66
N GLN A 51 7.27 -2.47 4.58
CA GLN A 51 8.49 -3.23 4.86
C GLN A 51 8.80 -3.29 6.36
N HIS A 52 8.65 -2.18 7.08
CA HIS A 52 9.13 -2.07 8.46
C HIS A 52 8.05 -2.33 9.50
N ASN A 53 6.78 -2.10 9.17
CA ASN A 53 5.68 -2.36 10.08
C ASN A 53 5.02 -3.71 9.73
N PRO A 54 4.77 -4.59 10.72
CA PRO A 54 4.09 -5.86 10.48
C PRO A 54 2.57 -5.79 10.68
N ASP A 55 2.01 -4.67 11.17
CA ASP A 55 0.59 -4.57 11.51
C ASP A 55 -0.26 -4.28 10.26
N PRO A 56 -1.06 -5.25 9.78
CA PRO A 56 -1.91 -5.04 8.61
C PRO A 56 -2.96 -3.94 8.81
N LYS A 57 -3.33 -3.61 10.06
CA LYS A 57 -4.30 -2.53 10.33
C LYS A 57 -3.73 -1.17 9.93
N LEU A 58 -2.46 -0.94 10.23
CA LEU A 58 -1.77 0.30 9.89
C LEU A 58 -1.52 0.42 8.38
N HIS A 59 -1.24 -0.72 7.72
CA HIS A 59 -1.14 -0.79 6.26
C HIS A 59 -2.45 -0.40 5.57
N THR A 60 -3.55 -0.95 6.09
CA THR A 60 -4.92 -0.70 5.61
C THR A 60 -5.27 0.78 5.79
N TRP A 61 -5.04 1.35 6.98
CA TRP A 61 -5.25 2.77 7.26
C TRP A 61 -4.53 3.65 6.25
N LEU A 62 -3.21 3.45 6.10
CA LEU A 62 -2.39 4.28 5.21
C LEU A 62 -2.92 4.24 3.77
N LEU A 63 -3.24 3.04 3.29
CA LEU A 63 -3.77 2.86 1.94
C LEU A 63 -5.15 3.52 1.78
N GLU A 64 -6.05 3.41 2.75
CA GLU A 64 -7.36 4.07 2.71
C GLU A 64 -7.23 5.58 2.68
N SER A 65 -6.35 6.17 3.50
CA SER A 65 -6.10 7.62 3.47
C SER A 65 -5.61 8.07 2.08
N LEU A 66 -4.77 7.28 1.44
CA LEU A 66 -4.30 7.54 0.07
C LEU A 66 -5.41 7.36 -0.98
N LEU A 67 -6.18 6.28 -0.92
CA LEU A 67 -7.27 5.97 -1.85
C LEU A 67 -8.40 7.01 -1.79
N CYS A 68 -8.73 7.50 -0.59
CA CYS A 68 -9.71 8.58 -0.38
C CYS A 68 -9.33 9.87 -1.12
N ARG A 69 -8.04 10.09 -1.38
CA ARG A 69 -7.52 11.32 -2.02
C ARG A 69 -7.22 11.12 -3.49
N ASN A 70 -6.67 9.97 -3.85
CA ASN A 70 -6.32 9.63 -5.21
C ASN A 70 -6.67 8.16 -5.49
N PRO A 71 -7.74 7.90 -6.27
CA PRO A 71 -8.13 6.53 -6.57
C PRO A 71 -7.08 5.79 -7.39
N ASP A 72 -6.17 6.48 -8.10
CA ASP A 72 -5.12 5.85 -8.89
C ASP A 72 -3.96 5.27 -8.06
N VAL A 73 -4.01 5.39 -6.72
CA VAL A 73 -3.00 4.82 -5.82
C VAL A 73 -2.84 3.30 -5.99
N TYR A 74 -3.87 2.58 -6.46
CA TYR A 74 -3.73 1.14 -6.77
C TYR A 74 -2.62 0.88 -7.79
N LYS A 75 -2.33 1.81 -8.71
CA LYS A 75 -1.21 1.69 -9.68
C LYS A 75 0.14 1.67 -8.95
N HIS A 76 0.27 2.43 -7.87
CA HIS A 76 1.43 2.41 -7.00
C HIS A 76 1.54 1.09 -6.23
N VAL A 77 0.41 0.54 -5.76
CA VAL A 77 0.38 -0.79 -5.12
C VAL A 77 0.80 -1.90 -6.10
N ILE A 78 0.31 -1.88 -7.34
CA ILE A 78 0.74 -2.82 -8.39
C ILE A 78 2.24 -2.67 -8.67
N THR A 79 2.74 -1.42 -8.72
CA THR A 79 4.17 -1.15 -8.91
C THR A 79 5.00 -1.72 -7.77
N LEU A 80 4.52 -1.63 -6.52
CA LEU A 80 5.15 -2.22 -5.34
C LEU A 80 5.19 -3.73 -5.40
N VAL A 81 4.12 -4.39 -5.85
CA VAL A 81 4.12 -5.85 -6.05
C VAL A 81 5.19 -6.25 -7.07
N ALA A 82 5.39 -5.46 -8.12
CA ALA A 82 6.38 -5.74 -9.15
C ALA A 82 7.83 -5.41 -8.73
N LYS A 83 8.05 -4.29 -8.03
CA LYS A 83 9.38 -3.68 -7.83
C LYS A 83 9.78 -3.40 -6.38
N GLY A 84 8.90 -3.62 -5.41
CA GLY A 84 9.17 -3.37 -4.00
C GLY A 84 10.15 -4.37 -3.39
N SER A 85 10.50 -4.13 -2.11
CA SER A 85 11.31 -5.06 -1.32
C SER A 85 10.58 -6.38 -1.08
N SER A 86 11.31 -7.41 -0.63
CA SER A 86 10.73 -8.74 -0.48
C SER A 86 9.55 -8.75 0.51
N GLU A 87 9.68 -7.99 1.58
CA GLU A 87 8.73 -7.79 2.65
C GLU A 87 7.54 -6.95 2.17
N SER A 88 7.82 -5.81 1.50
CA SER A 88 6.76 -4.93 1.03
C SER A 88 5.88 -5.59 -0.04
N ARG A 89 6.44 -6.48 -0.87
CA ARG A 89 5.69 -7.16 -1.94
C ARG A 89 4.56 -8.03 -1.40
N VAL A 90 4.81 -8.76 -0.32
CA VAL A 90 3.79 -9.62 0.30
C VAL A 90 2.65 -8.78 0.87
N ALA A 91 2.98 -7.76 1.63
CA ALA A 91 1.98 -6.85 2.20
C ALA A 91 1.21 -6.07 1.11
N ALA A 92 1.89 -5.61 0.06
CA ALA A 92 1.26 -4.94 -1.08
C ALA A 92 0.31 -5.87 -1.84
N ALA A 93 0.68 -7.14 -2.06
CA ALA A 93 -0.19 -8.12 -2.70
C ALA A 93 -1.44 -8.40 -1.85
N ASN A 94 -1.29 -8.54 -0.54
CA ASN A 94 -2.41 -8.74 0.38
C ASN A 94 -3.40 -7.56 0.32
N LEU A 95 -2.89 -6.32 0.40
CA LEU A 95 -3.71 -5.12 0.25
C LEU A 95 -4.37 -5.06 -1.13
N LEU A 96 -3.63 -5.39 -2.18
CA LEU A 96 -4.15 -5.38 -3.54
C LEU A 96 -5.36 -6.30 -3.65
N PHE A 97 -5.23 -7.55 -3.22
CA PHE A 97 -6.34 -8.52 -3.23
C PHE A 97 -7.49 -8.13 -2.29
N HIS A 98 -7.20 -7.50 -1.16
CA HIS A 98 -8.22 -7.03 -0.23
C HIS A 98 -9.12 -5.96 -0.87
N TYR A 99 -8.55 -4.99 -1.57
CA TYR A 99 -9.31 -3.90 -2.21
C TYR A 99 -9.69 -4.18 -3.67
N TRP A 100 -9.15 -5.23 -4.29
CA TRP A 100 -9.36 -5.56 -5.70
C TRP A 100 -10.84 -5.61 -6.12
N PRO A 101 -11.77 -6.21 -5.35
CA PRO A 101 -13.19 -6.26 -5.72
C PRO A 101 -13.83 -4.87 -5.79
N ILE A 102 -13.36 -3.93 -4.96
CA ILE A 102 -13.85 -2.55 -4.92
C ILE A 102 -13.30 -1.76 -6.11
N ILE A 103 -12.05 -2.00 -6.47
CA ILE A 103 -11.36 -1.33 -7.60
C ILE A 103 -11.85 -1.89 -8.95
N ASN A 104 -12.21 -3.18 -9.01
CA ASN A 104 -12.70 -3.84 -10.21
C ASN A 104 -13.97 -4.68 -9.92
N PRO A 105 -15.16 -4.05 -9.88
CA PRO A 105 -16.41 -4.73 -9.56
C PRO A 105 -16.76 -5.86 -10.53
N GLN A 106 -16.28 -5.77 -11.77
CA GLN A 106 -16.55 -6.74 -12.84
C GLN A 106 -15.85 -8.09 -12.64
N ILE A 107 -14.97 -8.21 -11.65
CA ILE A 107 -14.28 -9.48 -11.37
C ILE A 107 -15.20 -10.55 -10.80
N MET A 108 -16.21 -10.17 -10.04
CA MET A 108 -17.19 -11.13 -9.51
C MET A 108 -18.01 -11.79 -10.63
N HIS A 109 -18.10 -11.16 -11.79
CA HIS A 109 -18.79 -11.68 -12.97
C HIS A 109 -17.89 -12.53 -13.88
N ARG A 110 -16.58 -12.62 -13.62
CA ARG A 110 -15.67 -13.44 -14.42
C ARG A 110 -15.87 -14.91 -14.07
N LYS A 111 -16.14 -15.74 -15.09
CA LYS A 111 -16.25 -17.19 -14.93
C LYS A 111 -14.94 -17.74 -14.34
N PRO A 112 -15.00 -18.64 -13.33
CA PRO A 112 -13.80 -19.26 -12.79
C PRO A 112 -13.06 -19.99 -13.90
N ILE A 113 -11.74 -19.84 -13.93
CA ILE A 113 -10.87 -20.51 -14.90
C ILE A 113 -10.89 -22.00 -14.55
N GLN A 114 -11.55 -22.82 -15.38
CA GLN A 114 -11.53 -24.27 -15.24
C GLN A 114 -10.23 -24.82 -15.82
N TYR A 115 -9.28 -25.18 -14.96
CA TYR A 115 -8.09 -25.92 -15.37
C TYR A 115 -8.50 -27.37 -15.67
N ARG A 116 -8.44 -27.81 -16.93
CA ARG A 116 -8.49 -29.24 -17.25
C ARG A 116 -7.09 -29.82 -17.02
N VAL A 117 -6.88 -30.40 -15.84
CA VAL A 117 -5.69 -31.20 -15.57
C VAL A 117 -5.82 -32.48 -16.40
N HIS A 118 -5.12 -32.55 -17.52
CA HIS A 118 -4.92 -33.82 -18.23
C HIS A 118 -3.81 -34.53 -17.47
N GLY A 119 -4.16 -35.58 -16.72
CA GLY A 119 -3.17 -36.53 -16.24
C GLY A 119 -2.77 -37.43 -17.40
N GLU A 120 -1.47 -37.45 -17.71
CA GLU A 120 -0.84 -38.52 -18.50
C GLU A 120 -0.50 -39.71 -17.60
#